data_AF-A0A352NQW7-F1
#
_entry.id   AF-A0A352NQW7-F1
#
_cell.length_a   1.000
_cell.length_b   1.000
_cell.length_c   1.000
_cell.angle_alpha   90.00
_cell.angle_beta   90.00
_cell.angle_gamma   90.00
#
_symmetry.space_group_name_H-M   'P 1'
#
loop_
_entity.id
_entity.type
_entity.pdbx_description
1 polymer ?
#
loop_
_entity_poly.entity_id
_entity_poly.type
_entity_poly.pdbx_seq_one_letter_code
_entity_poly.pdbx_strand_id
1 'polypeptide(L)' 'MPAEELYEVRQVEVELPPLARVFDTLICAECGEPVMEPRARLQEGRVVCLPCAGQYSRGW' A
#
# COMPACT_ATOMS: atom_id res chain seq x y z
N MET A 1 22.94 8.10 28.22
CA MET A 1 21.65 8.05 28.90
C MET A 1 21.18 6.61 28.92
N PRO A 2 20.81 6.07 30.08
CA PRO A 2 20.12 4.78 30.19
C PRO A 2 18.84 4.73 29.35
N ALA A 3 18.44 3.55 28.91
CA ALA A 3 17.24 3.37 28.08
C ALA A 3 15.96 3.66 28.88
N GLU A 4 15.99 3.43 30.18
CA GLU A 4 14.90 3.61 31.13
C GLU A 4 14.56 5.10 31.35
N GLU A 5 15.50 6.00 31.05
CA GLU A 5 15.26 7.46 31.06
C GLU A 5 14.60 7.95 29.76
N LEU A 6 14.58 7.11 28.72
CA LEU A 6 14.10 7.46 27.38
C LEU A 6 12.78 6.77 27.00
N TYR A 7 12.50 5.61 27.58
CA TYR A 7 11.39 4.75 27.15
C TYR A 7 10.59 4.20 28.36
N GLU A 8 9.26 4.19 28.22
CA GLU A 8 8.34 3.49 29.12
C GLU A 8 7.83 2.21 28.45
N VAL A 9 7.94 1.07 29.12
CA VAL A 9 7.47 -0.24 28.62
C VAL A 9 6.35 -0.74 29.53
N ARG A 10 5.20 -1.06 28.94
CA ARG A 10 4.02 -1.58 29.65
C ARG A 10 3.33 -2.68 28.85
N GLN A 11 2.68 -3.61 29.55
CA GLN A 11 1.80 -4.59 28.93
C GLN A 11 0.43 -3.95 28.66
N VAL A 12 -0.11 -4.17 27.46
CA VAL A 12 -1.41 -3.64 27.03
C VAL A 12 -2.17 -4.73 26.30
N GLU A 13 -3.50 -4.69 26.41
CA GLU A 13 -4.40 -5.48 25.56
C GLU A 13 -4.71 -4.67 24.30
N VAL A 14 -4.49 -5.26 23.13
CA VAL A 14 -4.77 -4.64 21.84
C VAL A 14 -5.39 -5.66 20.89
N GLU A 15 -6.34 -5.21 20.07
CA GLU A 15 -6.79 -5.98 18.92
C GLU A 15 -5.74 -5.87 17.82
N LEU A 16 -5.08 -6.99 17.52
CA LEU A 16 -4.11 -7.02 16.44
C LEU A 16 -4.82 -6.83 15.10
N PRO A 17 -4.23 -6.07 14.16
CA PRO A 17 -4.75 -6.02 12.80
C PRO A 17 -4.71 -7.42 12.19
N PRO A 18 -5.58 -7.70 11.20
CA PRO A 18 -5.52 -8.97 10.49
C PRO A 18 -4.16 -9.15 9.81
N LEU A 19 -3.79 -10.41 9.57
CA LEU A 19 -2.58 -10.74 8.81
C LEU A 19 -2.60 -10.09 7.43
N ALA A 20 -1.41 -9.79 6.92
CA ALA A 20 -1.24 -9.30 5.56
C ALA A 20 -1.85 -10.28 4.56
N ARG A 21 -2.66 -9.76 3.63
CA ARG A 21 -3.29 -10.58 2.58
C ARG A 21 -2.35 -10.70 1.39
N VAL A 22 -2.33 -11.87 0.76
CA VAL A 22 -1.72 -12.07 -0.55
C VAL A 22 -2.76 -11.67 -1.60
N PHE A 23 -2.38 -10.76 -2.48
CA PHE A 23 -3.24 -10.26 -3.55
C PHE A 23 -2.77 -10.79 -4.90
N ASP A 24 -3.69 -10.81 -5.87
CA ASP A 24 -3.37 -11.24 -7.22
C ASP A 24 -2.36 -10.29 -7.88
N THR A 25 -1.54 -10.86 -8.75
CA THR A 25 -0.64 -10.11 -9.62
C THR A 25 -1.37 -9.76 -10.92
N LEU A 26 -1.47 -8.47 -11.20
CA LEU A 26 -1.96 -7.95 -12.47
C LEU A 26 -0.78 -7.43 -13.30
N ILE A 27 -0.93 -7.40 -14.63
CA ILE A 27 0.08 -6.82 -15.52
C ILE A 27 -0.35 -5.42 -15.91
N CYS A 28 0.52 -4.43 -15.71
CA CYS A 28 0.26 -3.06 -16.15
C CYS A 28 0.18 -2.99 -17.68
N ALA A 29 -0.92 -2.46 -18.22
CA ALA A 29 -1.11 -2.32 -19.66
C ALA A 29 -0.18 -1.28 -20.31
N GLU A 30 0.44 -0.39 -19.53
CA GLU A 30 1.35 0.67 -20.03
C GLU A 30 2.82 0.27 -19.98
N CYS A 31 3.32 -0.21 -18.82
CA CYS A 31 4.74 -0.58 -18.67
C CYS A 31 5.03 -2.08 -18.75
N GLY A 32 4.02 -2.96 -18.67
CA GLY A 32 4.18 -4.41 -18.70
C GLY A 32 4.69 -5.04 -17.38
N GLU A 33 4.96 -4.25 -16.35
CA GLU A 33 5.43 -4.75 -15.06
C GLU A 33 4.29 -5.36 -14.23
N PRO A 34 4.58 -6.37 -13.38
CA PRO A 34 3.61 -6.91 -12.44
C PRO A 34 3.28 -5.90 -11.32
N VAL A 35 2.00 -5.77 -11.00
CA VAL A 35 1.49 -4.92 -9.93
C VAL A 35 0.50 -5.69 -9.05
N MET A 36 0.58 -5.46 -7.75
CA MET A 36 -0.38 -5.99 -6.79
C MET A 36 -1.77 -5.38 -7.02
N GLU A 37 -2.81 -6.20 -7.07
CA GLU A 37 -4.20 -5.79 -7.37
C GLU A 37 -4.67 -4.49 -6.68
N PRO A 38 -4.50 -4.26 -5.35
CA PRO A 38 -4.98 -3.04 -4.69
C PRO A 38 -4.19 -1.78 -5.09
N ARG A 39 -3.02 -1.95 -5.69
CA ARG A 39 -2.15 -0.88 -6.19
C ARG A 39 -2.36 -0.60 -7.67
N ALA A 40 -3.19 -1.38 -8.37
CA ALA A 40 -3.57 -1.10 -9.74
C ALA A 40 -4.72 -0.09 -9.81
N ARG A 41 -4.87 0.56 -10.97
CA ARG A 41 -5.96 1.49 -11.29
C ARG A 41 -6.59 1.08 -12.61
N LEU A 42 -7.87 1.40 -12.76
CA LEU A 42 -8.57 1.29 -14.03
C LEU A 42 -8.51 2.64 -14.74
N GLN A 43 -7.89 2.67 -15.91
CA GLN A 43 -7.80 3.86 -16.77
C GLN A 43 -8.25 3.48 -18.16
N GLU A 44 -9.34 4.09 -18.63
CA GLU A 44 -9.93 3.80 -19.96
C GLU A 44 -10.21 2.29 -20.16
N GLY A 45 -10.67 1.60 -19.11
CA GLY A 45 -10.95 0.16 -19.14
C GLY A 45 -9.71 -0.73 -19.06
N ARG A 46 -8.50 -0.16 -18.97
CA ARG A 46 -7.23 -0.89 -18.87
C ARG A 46 -6.69 -0.84 -17.45
N VAL A 47 -6.08 -1.95 -17.02
CA VAL A 47 -5.40 -2.04 -15.72
C VAL A 47 -4.01 -1.41 -15.84
N VAL A 48 -3.71 -0.44 -14.99
CA VAL A 48 -2.43 0.27 -14.97
C VAL A 48 -1.85 0.33 -13.55
N CYS A 49 -0.53 0.31 -13.40
CA CYS A 49 0.11 0.47 -12.10
C CYS A 49 -0.03 1.92 -11.60
N LEU A 50 0.04 2.14 -10.28
CA LEU A 50 -0.09 3.46 -9.68
C LEU A 50 0.87 4.53 -10.29
N PRO A 51 2.14 4.22 -10.62
CA PRO A 51 3.00 5.17 -11.32
C PRO A 51 2.49 5.56 -12.72
N CYS A 52 2.08 4.59 -13.55
CA CYS A 52 1.56 4.84 -14.90
C CYS A 52 0.21 5.56 -14.91
N ALA A 53 -0.62 5.32 -13.88
CA ALA A 53 -1.88 6.05 -13.70
C ALA A 53 -1.66 7.56 -13.45
N GLY A 54 -0.47 7.94 -12.97
CA GLY A 54 -0.15 9.30 -12.57
C GLY A 54 -0.96 9.79 -11.38
N GLN A 55 -0.80 11.07 -11.05
CA GLN A 55 -1.64 11.73 -10.06
C GLN A 55 -2.85 12.35 -10.74
N TYR A 56 -4.04 11.97 -10.28
CA TYR A 56 -5.26 12.67 -10.64
C TYR A 56 -5.40 13.91 -9.75
N SER A 57 -4.74 14.99 -10.13
CA SER A 57 -4.81 16.27 -9.42
C SER A 57 -6.00 17.10 -9.93
N ARG A 58 -7.23 16.72 -9.57
CA ARG A 58 -8.36 17.65 -9.70
C ARG A 58 -8.46 18.40 -8.39
N GLY A 59 -7.84 19.58 -8.41
CA GLY A 59 -7.35 20.29 -7.24
C GLY A 59 -8.40 20.65 -6.20
N TRP A 60 -7.95 20.51 -4.95
CA TRP A 60 -8.14 21.44 -3.84
C TRP A 60 -6.80 21.57 -3.14
#